data_AF-A0A257Y2R7-F1
#
_entry.id   AF-A0A257Y2R7-F1
#
_cell.length_a   1.000
_cell.length_b   1.000
_cell.length_c   1.000
_cell.angle_alpha   90.00
_cell.angle_beta   90.00
_cell.angle_gamma   90.00
#
_symmetry.space_group_name_H-M   'P 1'
#
loop_
_entity.id
_entity.type
_entity.pdbx_description
1 polymer ?
#
loop_
_entity_poly.entity_id
_entity_poly.type
_entity_poly.pdbx_seq_one_letter_code
_entity_poly.pdbx_strand_id
1 'polypeptide(L)'
;MNTIRIATLGGIGALGFALTMPQAATAGAEVTLNDADKAAVFKAAGAVQRKGIWVICEPPADSGAPTSSGAVIDTVRDLNGDGRPEAVVSDGGTYCYGHAGMGFQLLSKQANDSWKVMAGSNGIPEFLKTQGKGGWPDISIGGPGFCFPVQRWNGKTYELNRFEYEGKRCKPPR
;
A
#
# COMPACT_ATOMS: atom_id res chain seq x y z
N MET A 1 -79.55 17.41 -4.46
CA MET A 1 -80.01 16.23 -5.24
C MET A 1 -79.23 16.29 -6.55
N ASN A 2 -78.23 15.45 -6.85
CA ASN A 2 -78.21 13.99 -6.78
C ASN A 2 -76.76 13.50 -6.66
N THR A 3 -76.55 12.51 -5.81
CA THR A 3 -75.33 11.72 -5.57
C THR A 3 -75.08 10.73 -6.70
N ILE A 4 -73.83 10.57 -7.18
CA ILE A 4 -73.36 9.35 -7.87
C ILE A 4 -71.93 9.01 -7.44
N ARG A 5 -71.67 7.70 -7.41
CA ARG A 5 -70.76 6.93 -6.55
C ARG A 5 -69.34 6.75 -7.11
N ILE A 6 -68.44 6.44 -6.17
CA ILE A 6 -67.06 5.96 -6.29
C ILE A 6 -66.99 4.66 -7.11
N ALA A 7 -65.93 4.50 -7.92
CA ALA A 7 -65.42 3.18 -8.33
C ALA A 7 -63.88 3.18 -8.26
N THR A 8 -63.36 2.36 -7.35
CA THR A 8 -61.96 2.00 -7.15
C THR A 8 -61.54 0.94 -8.18
N LEU A 9 -60.44 1.17 -8.89
CA LEU A 9 -59.64 0.21 -9.69
C LEU A 9 -58.28 0.92 -9.88
N GLY A 10 -57.10 0.35 -9.72
CA GLY A 10 -56.60 -0.99 -9.44
C GLY A 10 -55.07 -0.81 -9.46
N GLY A 11 -54.36 -1.42 -8.51
CA GLY A 11 -52.93 -1.22 -8.33
C GLY A 11 -52.12 -1.67 -9.55
N ILE A 12 -51.15 -0.85 -9.94
CA ILE A 12 -50.02 -1.27 -10.77
C ILE A 12 -48.81 -1.25 -9.84
N GLY A 13 -48.41 -2.44 -9.41
CA GLY A 13 -47.16 -2.65 -8.69
C GLY A 13 -45.99 -2.36 -9.61
N ALA A 14 -45.24 -1.30 -9.31
CA ALA A 14 -43.94 -1.07 -9.93
C ALA A 14 -42.96 -2.10 -9.34
N LEU A 15 -42.64 -3.13 -10.13
CA LEU A 15 -41.50 -4.03 -9.91
C LEU A 15 -40.22 -3.21 -10.02
N GLY A 16 -39.74 -2.70 -8.90
CA GLY A 16 -38.43 -2.07 -8.78
C GLY A 16 -37.32 -3.11 -8.92
N PHE A 17 -36.78 -3.26 -10.13
CA PHE A 17 -35.49 -3.92 -10.33
C PHE A 17 -34.41 -3.01 -9.74
N ALA A 18 -33.97 -3.32 -8.51
CA ALA A 18 -32.76 -2.75 -7.95
C ALA A 18 -31.55 -3.28 -8.73
N LEU A 19 -31.14 -2.53 -9.75
CA LEU A 19 -29.84 -2.69 -10.39
C LEU A 19 -28.76 -2.38 -9.35
N THR A 20 -28.22 -3.41 -8.70
CA THR A 20 -26.99 -3.30 -7.92
C THR A 20 -25.86 -2.99 -8.90
N MET A 21 -25.47 -1.71 -8.99
CA MET A 21 -24.26 -1.31 -9.70
C MET A 21 -23.03 -1.94 -9.02
N PRO A 22 -22.13 -2.61 -9.75
CA PRO A 22 -20.84 -3.00 -9.20
C PRO A 22 -20.03 -1.72 -8.94
N GLN A 23 -19.80 -1.42 -7.66
CA GLN A 23 -18.84 -0.39 -7.27
C GLN A 23 -17.44 -0.86 -7.69
N ALA A 24 -16.92 -0.25 -8.74
CA ALA A 24 -15.50 -0.37 -9.07
C ALA A 24 -14.70 0.27 -7.94
N ALA A 25 -13.82 -0.51 -7.31
CA ALA A 25 -12.85 0.02 -6.37
C ALA A 25 -11.95 1.03 -7.10
N THR A 26 -12.13 2.31 -6.82
CA THR A 26 -11.23 3.36 -7.30
C THR A 26 -9.90 3.19 -6.59
N ALA A 27 -8.90 2.65 -7.29
CA ALA A 27 -7.52 2.81 -6.88
C ALA A 27 -7.23 4.32 -6.78
N GLY A 28 -6.70 4.78 -5.65
CA GLY A 28 -6.43 6.21 -5.42
C GLY A 28 -5.50 6.77 -6.49
N ALA A 29 -5.82 7.98 -6.96
CA ALA A 29 -4.95 8.71 -7.88
C ALA A 29 -3.58 8.98 -7.24
N GLU A 30 -2.53 9.02 -8.06
CA GLU A 30 -1.20 9.38 -7.60
C GLU A 30 -1.16 10.84 -7.13
N VAL A 31 -0.57 11.10 -5.97
CA VAL A 31 -0.55 12.41 -5.31
C VAL A 31 0.86 12.99 -5.34
N THR A 32 1.00 14.21 -5.85
CA THR A 32 2.28 14.92 -5.79
C THR A 32 2.49 15.54 -4.42
N LEU A 33 3.56 15.13 -3.71
CA LEU A 33 3.96 15.74 -2.44
C LEU A 33 4.73 17.06 -2.67
N ASN A 34 4.50 18.04 -1.79
CA ASN A 34 5.39 19.19 -1.68
C ASN A 34 6.70 18.80 -0.96
N ASP A 35 7.69 19.69 -0.96
CA ASP A 35 9.03 19.36 -0.42
C ASP A 35 9.04 19.13 1.10
N ALA A 36 8.17 19.82 1.85
CA ALA A 36 8.04 19.60 3.29
C ALA A 36 7.47 18.20 3.59
N ASP A 37 6.43 17.79 2.86
CA ASP A 37 5.85 16.45 2.96
C ASP A 37 6.84 15.37 2.53
N LYS A 38 7.60 15.56 1.45
CA LYS A 38 8.67 14.63 1.04
C LYS A 38 9.70 14.45 2.16
N ALA A 39 10.16 15.55 2.74
CA ALA A 39 11.11 15.50 3.85
C ALA A 39 10.51 14.81 5.09
N ALA A 40 9.22 15.00 5.37
CA ALA A 40 8.53 14.31 6.46
C ALA A 40 8.42 12.80 6.21
N VAL A 41 8.10 12.38 4.97
CA VAL A 41 8.08 10.97 4.55
C VAL A 41 9.45 10.34 4.73
N PHE A 42 10.52 10.95 4.22
CA PHE A 42 11.88 10.43 4.38
C PHE A 42 12.27 10.29 5.85
N LYS A 43 12.04 11.31 6.68
CA LYS A 43 12.33 11.26 8.12
C LYS A 43 11.54 10.15 8.82
N ALA A 44 10.25 10.02 8.51
CA ALA A 44 9.41 8.98 9.10
C ALA A 44 9.83 7.57 8.65
N ALA A 45 10.39 7.43 7.45
CA ALA A 45 10.97 6.18 6.95
C ALA A 45 12.31 5.83 7.63
N GLY A 46 12.80 6.68 8.53
CA GLY A 46 14.11 6.52 9.18
C GLY A 46 15.28 7.03 8.33
N ALA A 47 15.01 7.69 7.21
CA ALA A 47 16.08 8.21 6.36
C ALA A 47 16.73 9.44 7.00
N VAL A 48 18.04 9.56 6.77
CA VAL A 48 18.86 10.68 7.21
C VAL A 48 19.54 11.33 6.00
N GLN A 49 19.78 12.63 6.06
CA GLN A 49 20.54 13.30 5.01
C GLN A 49 22.04 13.04 5.15
N ARG A 50 22.67 12.65 4.04
CA ARG A 50 24.12 12.50 3.88
C ARG A 50 24.52 13.11 2.55
N LYS A 51 25.42 14.09 2.57
CA LYS A 51 25.94 14.74 1.34
C LYS A 51 24.83 15.19 0.36
N GLY A 52 23.70 15.66 0.90
CA GLY A 52 22.56 16.16 0.10
C GLY A 52 21.59 15.10 -0.42
N ILE A 53 21.83 13.81 -0.16
CA ILE A 53 20.88 12.72 -0.46
C ILE A 53 20.26 12.17 0.82
N TRP A 54 19.03 11.67 0.75
CA TRP A 54 18.41 10.89 1.82
C TRP A 54 18.91 9.45 1.74
N VAL A 55 19.23 8.83 2.86
CA VAL A 55 19.64 7.41 2.92
C VAL A 55 18.97 6.75 4.12
N ILE A 56 18.43 5.53 3.96
CA ILE A 56 17.87 4.76 5.08
C ILE A 56 18.99 3.93 5.70
N CYS A 57 19.78 3.27 4.87
CA CYS A 57 20.93 2.49 5.30
C CYS A 57 22.19 2.90 4.55
N GLU A 58 23.23 3.24 5.30
CA GLU A 58 24.55 3.54 4.77
C GLU A 58 25.54 2.49 5.31
N PRO A 59 26.32 1.83 4.45
CA PRO A 59 27.39 0.94 4.91
C PRO A 59 28.43 1.71 5.74
N PRO A 60 29.08 1.05 6.73
CA PRO A 60 30.25 1.61 7.38
C PRO A 60 31.33 2.00 6.35
N ALA A 61 32.00 3.12 6.57
CA ALA A 61 32.98 3.66 5.62
C ALA A 61 34.17 2.71 5.36
N ASP A 62 34.47 1.82 6.30
CA ASP A 62 35.53 0.82 6.26
C ASP A 62 35.07 -0.56 5.75
N SER A 63 33.78 -0.72 5.42
CA SER A 63 33.22 -2.00 4.94
C SER A 63 33.65 -2.38 3.52
N GLY A 64 34.18 -1.42 2.74
CA GLY A 64 34.49 -1.60 1.33
C GLY A 64 33.25 -1.71 0.42
N ALA A 65 32.04 -1.61 0.98
CA ALA A 65 30.80 -1.61 0.20
C ALA A 65 30.61 -0.26 -0.54
N PRO A 66 29.95 -0.26 -1.71
CA PRO A 66 29.54 0.98 -2.36
C PRO A 66 28.62 1.80 -1.46
N THR A 67 28.74 3.13 -1.53
CA THR A 67 27.83 4.05 -0.84
C THR A 67 26.40 3.87 -1.34
N SER A 68 25.42 4.19 -0.48
CA SER A 68 24.00 4.14 -0.89
C SER A 68 23.74 5.04 -2.11
N SER A 69 22.87 4.59 -3.01
CA SER A 69 22.36 5.39 -4.14
C SER A 69 21.35 6.45 -3.71
N GLY A 70 20.91 6.41 -2.45
CA GLY A 70 19.89 7.28 -1.89
C GLY A 70 18.52 6.61 -1.87
N ALA A 71 17.75 6.99 -0.85
CA ALA A 71 16.35 6.65 -0.70
C ALA A 71 15.49 7.48 -1.66
N VAL A 72 14.46 6.84 -2.21
CA VAL A 72 13.51 7.44 -3.17
C VAL A 72 12.09 7.18 -2.72
N ILE A 73 11.16 8.08 -3.06
CA ILE A 73 9.72 7.88 -2.86
C ILE A 73 9.17 7.33 -4.17
N ASP A 74 8.81 6.05 -4.21
CA ASP A 74 8.40 5.33 -5.43
C ASP A 74 6.92 5.43 -5.74
N THR A 75 6.10 5.63 -4.72
CA THR A 75 4.64 5.64 -4.85
C THR A 75 4.09 6.59 -3.81
N VAL A 76 3.13 7.42 -4.23
CA VAL A 76 2.31 8.21 -3.31
C VAL A 76 0.85 8.16 -3.78
N ARG A 77 0.01 7.43 -3.05
CA ARG A 77 -1.43 7.30 -3.36
C ARG A 77 -2.18 6.74 -2.16
N ASP A 78 -3.48 6.92 -2.13
CA ASP A 78 -4.35 6.24 -1.16
C ASP A 78 -4.43 4.75 -1.49
N LEU A 79 -3.88 3.90 -0.60
CA LEU A 79 -3.85 2.45 -0.76
C LEU A 79 -5.02 1.76 -0.06
N ASN A 80 -5.55 2.34 1.01
CA ASN A 80 -6.56 1.70 1.86
C ASN A 80 -7.99 2.26 1.65
N GLY A 81 -8.13 3.36 0.90
CA GLY A 81 -9.38 4.03 0.57
C GLY A 81 -9.89 4.99 1.65
N ASP A 82 -9.05 5.45 2.57
CA ASP A 82 -9.45 6.35 3.68
C ASP A 82 -9.37 7.84 3.34
N GLY A 83 -8.96 8.17 2.11
CA GLY A 83 -8.81 9.53 1.61
C GLY A 83 -7.48 10.20 1.98
N ARG A 84 -6.54 9.49 2.63
CA ARG A 84 -5.17 9.97 2.89
C ARG A 84 -4.18 9.14 2.07
N PRO A 85 -3.08 9.77 1.60
CA PRO A 85 -2.10 9.04 0.82
C PRO A 85 -1.20 8.19 1.72
N GLU A 86 -0.82 7.02 1.21
CA GLU A 86 0.35 6.27 1.62
C GLU A 86 1.55 6.64 0.73
N ALA A 87 2.75 6.42 1.25
CA ALA A 87 4.00 6.57 0.52
C ALA A 87 4.87 5.31 0.67
N VAL A 88 5.54 4.92 -0.41
CA VAL A 88 6.59 3.89 -0.37
C VAL A 88 7.93 4.58 -0.52
N VAL A 89 8.82 4.36 0.45
CA VAL A 89 10.22 4.79 0.36
C VAL A 89 11.09 3.56 0.17
N SER A 90 11.84 3.50 -0.93
CA SER A 90 12.84 2.44 -1.14
C SER A 90 14.24 2.97 -1.05
N ASP A 91 15.17 2.11 -0.67
CA ASP A 91 16.60 2.38 -0.65
C ASP A 91 17.34 1.11 -1.09
N GLY A 92 18.53 1.31 -1.66
CA GLY A 92 19.29 0.29 -2.36
C GLY A 92 20.62 -0.03 -1.70
N GLY A 93 21.17 -1.20 -2.02
CA GLY A 93 22.49 -1.65 -1.58
C GLY A 93 22.47 -3.07 -1.04
N THR A 94 23.29 -3.95 -1.62
CA THR A 94 23.41 -5.35 -1.19
C THR A 94 23.98 -5.49 0.23
N TYR A 95 24.76 -4.51 0.70
CA TYR A 95 25.23 -4.47 2.08
C TYR A 95 24.07 -4.39 3.07
N CYS A 96 23.08 -3.54 2.78
CA CYS A 96 21.95 -3.27 3.65
C CYS A 96 20.81 -4.28 3.49
N TYR A 97 20.55 -4.68 2.24
CA TYR A 97 19.35 -5.44 1.89
C TYR A 97 19.64 -6.87 1.40
N GLY A 98 20.91 -7.29 1.45
CA GLY A 98 21.35 -8.62 1.05
C GLY A 98 21.06 -8.91 -0.41
N HIS A 99 20.66 -10.15 -0.70
CA HIS A 99 20.37 -10.60 -2.07
C HIS A 99 19.22 -9.86 -2.74
N ALA A 100 18.29 -9.27 -1.99
CA ALA A 100 17.22 -8.47 -2.57
C ALA A 100 17.76 -7.20 -3.26
N GLY A 101 18.93 -6.71 -2.83
CA GLY A 101 19.58 -5.52 -3.37
C GLY A 101 18.89 -4.19 -3.00
N MET A 102 17.67 -4.23 -2.47
CA MET A 102 16.90 -3.08 -2.03
C MET A 102 15.91 -3.47 -0.93
N GLY A 103 15.41 -2.47 -0.21
CA GLY A 103 14.33 -2.63 0.75
C GLY A 103 13.40 -1.43 0.72
N PHE A 104 12.25 -1.56 1.38
CA PHE A 104 11.23 -0.53 1.40
C PHE A 104 10.69 -0.25 2.80
N GLN A 105 10.12 0.93 2.97
CA GLN A 105 9.22 1.31 4.05
C GLN A 105 7.89 1.77 3.43
N LEU A 106 6.79 1.18 3.88
CA LEU A 106 5.43 1.65 3.60
C LEU A 106 5.01 2.59 4.73
N LEU A 107 4.62 3.81 4.39
CA LEU A 107 4.14 4.81 5.33
C LEU A 107 2.71 5.22 5.00
N SER A 108 1.93 5.50 6.04
CA SER A 108 0.58 6.03 5.94
C SER A 108 0.51 7.42 6.54
N LYS A 109 -0.08 8.37 5.81
CA LYS A 109 -0.38 9.69 6.36
C LYS A 109 -1.52 9.56 7.36
N GLN A 110 -1.30 10.04 8.57
CA GLN A 110 -2.27 9.97 9.66
C GLN A 110 -3.19 11.21 9.66
N ALA A 111 -4.28 11.15 10.42
CA ALA A 111 -5.26 12.25 10.50
C ALA A 111 -4.70 13.55 11.09
N ASN A 112 -3.58 13.49 11.81
CA ASN A 112 -2.86 14.64 12.34
C ASN A 112 -1.70 15.10 11.44
N ASP A 113 -1.72 14.73 10.16
CA ASP A 113 -0.69 15.00 9.15
C ASP A 113 0.70 14.37 9.41
N SER A 114 0.86 13.57 10.47
CA SER A 114 2.08 12.81 10.70
C SER A 114 2.15 11.57 9.80
N TRP A 115 3.36 11.09 9.51
CA TRP A 115 3.57 9.86 8.76
C TRP A 115 3.94 8.72 9.71
N LYS A 116 3.33 7.55 9.51
CA LYS A 116 3.57 6.36 10.33
C LYS A 116 4.01 5.19 9.44
N VAL A 117 5.07 4.50 9.86
CA VAL A 117 5.49 3.25 9.22
C VAL A 117 4.47 2.15 9.49
N MET A 118 4.00 1.51 8.43
CA MET A 118 3.00 0.44 8.44
C MET A 118 3.63 -0.92 8.20
N ALA A 119 4.62 -0.99 7.32
CA ALA A 119 5.38 -2.19 7.00
C ALA A 119 6.76 -1.81 6.46
N GLY A 120 7.71 -2.75 6.52
CA GLY A 120 9.01 -2.61 5.86
C GLY A 120 9.68 -3.97 5.75
N SER A 121 10.43 -4.18 4.67
CA SER A 121 11.16 -5.43 4.41
C SER A 121 12.25 -5.20 3.36
N ASN A 122 13.21 -6.11 3.31
CA ASN A 122 14.07 -6.28 2.14
C ASN A 122 13.22 -6.84 1.00
N GLY A 123 13.40 -6.32 -0.21
CA GLY A 123 12.60 -6.66 -1.38
C GLY A 123 11.81 -5.48 -1.95
N ILE A 124 10.97 -5.79 -2.94
CA ILE A 124 10.14 -4.82 -3.66
C ILE A 124 8.67 -5.09 -3.28
N PRO A 125 7.93 -4.09 -2.77
CA PRO A 125 6.52 -4.28 -2.43
C PRO A 125 5.66 -4.27 -3.70
N GLU A 126 4.82 -5.29 -3.84
CA GLU A 126 3.71 -5.31 -4.79
C GLU A 126 2.40 -5.32 -4.01
N PHE A 127 1.56 -4.30 -4.25
CA PHE A 127 0.25 -4.18 -3.63
C PHE A 127 -0.78 -4.99 -4.42
N LEU A 128 -1.29 -6.05 -3.80
CA LEU A 128 -2.23 -6.97 -4.43
C LEU A 128 -3.68 -6.45 -4.34
N LYS A 129 -4.56 -7.01 -5.17
CA LYS A 129 -6.00 -6.72 -5.13
C LYS A 129 -6.71 -7.29 -3.90
N THR A 130 -6.13 -8.32 -3.28
CA THR A 130 -6.68 -8.89 -2.04
C THR A 130 -6.35 -7.97 -0.87
N GLN A 131 -7.27 -7.87 0.09
CA GLN A 131 -7.16 -6.92 1.21
C GLN A 131 -7.25 -7.64 2.56
N GLY A 132 -6.60 -7.04 3.55
CA GLY A 132 -6.77 -7.30 4.98
C GLY A 132 -7.86 -6.42 5.60
N LYS A 133 -7.75 -6.17 6.90
CA LYS A 133 -8.72 -5.31 7.61
C LYS A 133 -8.61 -3.86 7.14
N GLY A 134 -9.73 -3.13 7.14
CA GLY A 134 -9.74 -1.69 6.87
C GLY A 134 -9.23 -1.29 5.49
N GLY A 135 -9.45 -2.14 4.47
CA GLY A 135 -9.10 -1.82 3.08
C GLY A 135 -7.62 -1.99 2.72
N TRP A 136 -6.77 -2.28 3.69
CA TRP A 136 -5.33 -2.42 3.45
C TRP A 136 -5.00 -3.55 2.46
N PRO A 137 -4.28 -3.28 1.35
CA PRO A 137 -3.91 -4.31 0.41
C PRO A 137 -2.94 -5.31 1.05
N ASP A 138 -3.04 -6.57 0.65
CA ASP A 138 -1.99 -7.54 0.87
C ASP A 138 -0.72 -7.09 0.11
N ILE A 139 0.46 -7.35 0.69
CA ILE A 139 1.75 -6.96 0.12
C ILE A 139 2.50 -8.23 -0.25
N SER A 140 2.72 -8.48 -1.54
CA SER A 140 3.71 -9.45 -1.99
C SER A 140 5.09 -8.79 -1.94
N ILE A 141 6.07 -9.43 -1.32
CA ILE A 141 7.43 -8.88 -1.19
C ILE A 141 8.34 -9.64 -2.15
N GLY A 142 8.56 -9.02 -3.31
CA GLY A 142 9.37 -9.55 -4.38
C GLY A 142 10.88 -9.45 -4.12
N GLY A 143 11.64 -10.15 -4.96
CA GLY A 143 13.10 -10.20 -4.95
C GLY A 143 13.57 -11.27 -5.94
N PRO A 144 14.86 -11.64 -5.94
CA PRO A 144 15.32 -12.77 -6.75
C PRO A 144 14.60 -14.07 -6.38
N GLY A 145 14.27 -14.87 -7.40
CA GLY A 145 13.72 -16.21 -7.23
C GLY A 145 12.22 -16.31 -7.51
N PHE A 146 11.58 -17.24 -6.79
CA PHE A 146 10.19 -17.64 -6.97
C PHE A 146 9.58 -17.86 -5.59
N CYS A 147 8.25 -17.74 -5.49
CA CYS A 147 7.50 -17.98 -4.26
C CYS A 147 7.75 -16.94 -3.15
N PHE A 148 7.08 -15.79 -3.29
CA PHE A 148 7.27 -14.63 -2.44
C PHE A 148 6.31 -14.63 -1.25
N PRO A 149 6.74 -14.12 -0.08
CA PRO A 149 5.85 -13.94 1.06
C PRO A 149 4.83 -12.86 0.75
N VAL A 150 3.58 -13.15 1.08
CA VAL A 150 2.48 -12.19 1.07
C VAL A 150 2.12 -11.86 2.50
N GLN A 151 2.23 -10.59 2.86
CA GLN A 151 1.82 -10.07 4.15
C GLN A 151 0.41 -9.49 4.09
N ARG A 152 -0.36 -9.68 5.16
CA ARG A 152 -1.72 -9.15 5.32
C ARG A 152 -1.82 -8.31 6.58
N TRP A 153 -2.49 -7.17 6.47
CA TRP A 153 -2.83 -6.35 7.62
C TRP A 153 -3.93 -7.00 8.48
N ASN A 154 -3.62 -7.23 9.76
CA ASN A 154 -4.54 -7.86 10.72
C ASN A 154 -5.37 -6.85 11.55
N GLY A 155 -5.22 -5.55 11.29
CA GLY A 155 -5.78 -4.45 12.10
C GLY A 155 -4.75 -3.74 12.97
N LYS A 156 -3.55 -4.32 13.14
CA LYS A 156 -2.48 -3.78 13.99
C LYS A 156 -1.10 -3.83 13.32
N THR A 157 -0.81 -4.89 12.58
CA THR A 157 0.47 -5.09 11.89
C THR A 157 0.27 -5.93 10.63
N TYR A 158 1.23 -5.84 9.72
CA TYR A 158 1.35 -6.73 8.57
C TYR A 158 2.03 -8.04 9.01
N GLU A 159 1.34 -9.16 8.81
CA GLU A 159 1.85 -10.49 9.16
C GLU A 159 1.87 -11.41 7.94
N LEU A 160 2.77 -12.38 7.93
CA LEU A 160 2.83 -13.40 6.90
C LEU A 160 1.48 -14.12 6.79
N ASN A 161 0.87 -14.06 5.61
CA ASN A 161 -0.40 -14.70 5.30
C ASN A 161 -0.21 -16.00 4.51
N ARG A 162 0.63 -15.95 3.48
CA ARG A 162 0.92 -17.05 2.56
C ARG A 162 2.20 -16.79 1.80
N PHE A 163 2.63 -17.78 1.02
CA PHE A 163 3.57 -17.55 -0.06
C PHE A 163 2.87 -17.77 -1.40
N GLU A 164 3.20 -16.96 -2.39
CA GLU A 164 2.65 -17.11 -3.74
C GLU A 164 3.65 -16.72 -4.84
N TYR A 165 3.38 -17.21 -6.05
CA TYR A 165 4.05 -16.79 -7.27
C TYR A 165 3.01 -16.71 -8.38
N GLU A 166 2.93 -15.58 -9.07
CA GLU A 166 1.91 -15.32 -10.12
C GLU A 166 0.47 -15.60 -9.64
N GLY A 167 0.16 -15.20 -8.41
CA GLY A 167 -1.15 -15.40 -7.79
C GLY A 167 -1.47 -16.84 -7.37
N LYS A 168 -0.53 -17.79 -7.49
CA LYS A 168 -0.69 -19.18 -7.07
C LYS A 168 0.08 -19.45 -5.78
N ARG A 169 -0.56 -20.11 -4.81
CA ARG A 169 0.11 -20.52 -3.57
C ARG A 169 1.26 -21.46 -3.87
N CYS A 170 2.35 -21.29 -3.13
CA CYS A 170 3.55 -22.08 -3.29
C CYS A 170 4.21 -22.34 -1.93
N LYS A 171 5.30 -23.12 -1.92
CA LYS A 171 6.14 -23.34 -0.74
C LYS A 171 7.56 -22.92 -1.09
N PRO A 172 8.20 -22.03 -0.32
CA PRO A 172 9.59 -21.69 -0.55
C PRO A 172 10.46 -22.93 -0.36
N PRO A 173 11.56 -23.07 -1.11
CA PRO A 173 12.56 -24.10 -0.83
C PRO A 173 13.07 -23.95 0.61
N ARG A 174 13.28 -25.08 1.28
CA ARG A 174 13.84 -25.11 2.64
C ARG A 174 15.34 -24.89 2.62
#